data_AF-A0A7C3UT16-F1
#
_entry.id   AF-A0A7C3UT16-F1
#
_cell.length_a   1.000
_cell.length_b   1.000
_cell.length_c   1.000
_cell.angle_alpha   90.00
_cell.angle_beta   90.00
_cell.angle_gamma   90.00
#
_symmetry.space_group_name_H-M   'P 1'
#
loop_
_entity.id
_entity.type
_entity.pdbx_description
1 polymer ?
#
loop_
_entity_poly.entity_id
_entity_poly.type
_entity_poly.pdbx_seq_one_letter_code
_entity_poly.pdbx_strand_id
1 'polypeptide(L)'
;MDFKPKRDEVEIKYEESRIYTDAELHNYSEEELKNFKVKYDIPDLDELEKGPWPSFVADTKREALHRKKLPPERMLVAQDVCEDMLGQLQLSFTDGETHWKHGGIVGVMGYGGGVIGRYSDLADKFPSVAHFHTLRVNQPASKFYNTDFLRTLCDMWEYRG
;
A
#
# COMPACT_ATOMS: atom_id res chain seq x y z
N MET A 1 -21.00 26.25 -20.75
CA MET A 1 -21.77 24.99 -20.77
C MET A 1 -21.41 24.26 -19.50
N ASP A 2 -22.39 24.00 -18.63
CA ASP A 2 -22.14 23.20 -17.43
C ASP A 2 -21.76 21.78 -17.86
N PHE A 3 -20.67 21.25 -17.30
CA PHE A 3 -20.29 19.86 -17.50
C PHE A 3 -21.39 18.99 -16.89
N LYS A 4 -22.10 18.24 -17.75
CA LYS A 4 -23.05 17.22 -17.31
C LYS A 4 -22.40 15.84 -17.50
N PRO A 5 -22.37 15.01 -16.45
CA PRO A 5 -21.92 13.63 -16.57
C PRO A 5 -22.69 12.92 -17.69
N LYS A 6 -22.00 12.07 -18.46
CA LYS A 6 -22.64 11.26 -19.53
C LYS A 6 -23.42 10.06 -18.98
N ARG A 7 -23.24 9.75 -17.69
CA ARG A 7 -23.88 8.65 -16.98
C ARG A 7 -24.35 9.18 -15.62
N ASP A 8 -25.39 8.57 -15.08
CA ASP A 8 -25.83 8.87 -13.73
C ASP A 8 -24.70 8.56 -12.75
N GLU A 9 -24.37 9.54 -11.90
CA GLU A 9 -23.39 9.37 -10.85
C GLU A 9 -24.10 8.81 -9.62
N VAL A 10 -23.66 7.63 -9.17
CA VAL A 10 -24.13 7.05 -7.92
C VAL A 10 -23.24 7.58 -6.80
N GLU A 11 -23.87 8.16 -5.79
CA GLU A 11 -23.16 8.57 -4.58
C GLU A 11 -22.60 7.33 -3.87
N ILE A 12 -21.29 7.34 -3.61
CA ILE A 12 -20.62 6.25 -2.89
C ILE A 12 -20.86 6.45 -1.41
N LYS A 13 -21.49 5.45 -0.79
CA LYS A 13 -21.65 5.33 0.67
C LYS A 13 -20.73 4.24 1.17
N TYR A 14 -19.82 4.60 2.06
CA TYR A 14 -18.79 3.67 2.54
C TYR A 14 -19.43 2.47 3.26
N GLU A 15 -20.51 2.69 4.01
CA GLU A 15 -21.22 1.66 4.77
C GLU A 15 -21.76 0.53 3.88
N GLU A 16 -22.06 0.80 2.61
CA GLU A 16 -22.59 -0.18 1.66
C GLU A 16 -21.49 -0.99 0.95
N SER A 17 -20.24 -0.53 1.00
CA SER A 17 -19.09 -1.11 0.28
C SER A 17 -17.93 -1.56 1.18
N ARG A 18 -18.10 -1.37 2.49
CA ARG A 18 -17.12 -1.66 3.54
C ARG A 18 -16.68 -3.13 3.56
N ILE A 19 -15.38 -3.36 3.72
CA ILE A 19 -14.76 -4.70 3.77
C ILE A 19 -14.33 -5.06 5.21
N TYR A 20 -13.83 -4.09 5.96
CA TYR A 20 -13.34 -4.29 7.34
C TYR A 20 -14.17 -3.48 8.32
N THR A 21 -14.50 -4.07 9.46
CA THR A 21 -15.18 -3.41 10.59
C THR A 21 -14.30 -2.34 11.25
N ASP A 22 -14.90 -1.46 12.06
CA ASP A 22 -14.12 -0.42 12.76
C ASP A 22 -13.11 -1.03 13.72
N ALA A 23 -13.45 -2.15 14.35
CA ALA A 23 -12.54 -2.87 15.24
C ALA A 23 -11.35 -3.48 14.49
N GLU A 24 -11.57 -3.97 13.27
CA GLU A 24 -10.49 -4.48 12.40
C GLU A 24 -9.60 -3.35 11.89
N LEU A 25 -10.16 -2.18 11.58
CA LEU A 25 -9.37 -1.03 11.12
C LEU A 25 -8.59 -0.34 12.25
N HIS A 26 -9.12 -0.35 13.48
CA HIS A 26 -8.46 0.23 14.67
C HIS A 26 -7.87 -0.89 15.54
N ASN A 27 -6.97 -1.69 14.95
CA ASN A 27 -6.55 -2.97 15.52
C ASN A 27 -5.23 -2.94 16.33
N TYR A 28 -4.51 -1.83 16.39
CA TYR A 28 -3.29 -1.70 17.19
C TYR A 28 -3.34 -0.49 18.14
N SER A 29 -2.59 -0.61 19.23
CA SER A 29 -2.32 0.48 20.16
C SER A 29 -0.98 1.15 19.86
N GLU A 30 -0.80 2.38 20.35
CA GLU A 30 0.46 3.11 20.25
C GLU A 30 1.63 2.37 20.93
N GLU A 31 1.37 1.64 22.02
CA GLU A 31 2.40 0.85 22.70
C GLU A 31 2.83 -0.36 21.87
N GLU A 32 1.90 -1.01 21.17
CA GLU A 32 2.23 -2.07 20.22
C GLU A 32 3.03 -1.53 19.04
N LEU A 33 2.64 -0.36 18.51
CA LEU A 33 3.37 0.30 17.42
C LEU A 33 4.80 0.66 17.82
N LYS A 34 4.99 1.23 19.01
CA LYS A 34 6.31 1.61 19.53
C LYS A 34 7.24 0.41 19.72
N ASN A 35 6.68 -0.74 20.09
CA ASN A 35 7.44 -1.98 20.31
C ASN A 35 7.51 -2.87 19.06
N PHE A 36 6.85 -2.49 17.97
CA PHE A 36 6.80 -3.27 16.76
C PHE A 36 8.16 -3.31 16.07
N LYS A 37 8.61 -4.52 15.75
CA LYS A 37 9.81 -4.75 14.94
C LYS A 37 9.40 -5.44 13.66
N VAL A 38 9.85 -4.88 12.54
CA VAL A 38 9.67 -5.50 11.24
C VAL A 38 10.55 -6.75 11.10
N LYS A 39 10.20 -7.61 10.16
CA LYS A 39 10.84 -8.89 9.86
C LYS A 39 12.34 -8.82 9.57
N TYR A 40 12.83 -7.72 9.00
CA TYR A 40 14.21 -7.54 8.58
C TYR A 40 14.91 -6.48 9.43
N ASP A 41 16.23 -6.64 9.62
CA ASP A 41 17.05 -5.56 10.19
C ASP A 41 17.20 -4.45 9.15
N ILE A 42 16.85 -3.22 9.53
CA ILE A 42 16.77 -2.06 8.64
C ILE A 42 17.46 -0.82 9.25
N PRO A 43 18.73 -0.92 9.67
CA PRO A 43 19.39 0.08 10.51
C PRO A 43 19.47 1.46 9.85
N ASP A 44 19.64 1.55 8.54
CA ASP A 44 19.70 2.85 7.85
C ASP A 44 18.30 3.47 7.73
N LEU A 45 17.26 2.65 7.54
CA LEU A 45 15.88 3.13 7.49
C LEU A 45 15.37 3.55 8.88
N ASP A 46 15.79 2.88 9.95
CA ASP A 46 15.45 3.24 11.33
C ASP A 46 15.93 4.66 11.68
N GLU A 47 17.08 5.08 11.13
CA GLU A 47 17.56 6.46 11.30
C GLU A 47 16.62 7.49 10.67
N LEU A 48 15.84 7.13 9.66
CA LEU A 48 14.89 8.02 8.97
C LEU A 48 13.58 8.22 9.75
N GLU A 49 13.39 7.54 10.87
CA GLU A 49 12.28 7.84 11.81
C GLU A 49 12.61 9.01 12.73
N LYS A 50 13.88 9.41 12.80
CA LYS A 50 14.31 10.54 13.61
C LYS A 50 13.95 11.86 12.94
N GLY A 51 13.87 12.90 13.76
CA GLY A 51 13.60 14.27 13.31
C GLY A 51 12.10 14.60 13.31
N PRO A 52 11.77 15.86 12.98
CA PRO A 52 10.41 16.38 13.14
C PRO A 52 9.50 16.12 11.93
N TRP A 53 10.05 15.71 10.78
CA TRP A 53 9.25 15.49 9.56
C TRP A 53 8.56 14.12 9.62
N PRO A 54 7.29 13.99 9.18
CA PRO A 54 6.59 12.71 9.16
C PRO A 54 7.35 11.69 8.30
N SER A 55 7.81 10.62 8.96
CA SER A 55 8.64 9.60 8.33
C SER A 55 7.80 8.58 7.58
N PHE A 56 8.17 8.32 6.32
CA PHE A 56 7.57 7.25 5.52
C PHE A 56 7.92 5.86 6.09
N VAL A 57 9.06 5.72 6.79
CA VAL A 57 9.46 4.46 7.43
C VAL A 57 8.53 4.17 8.60
N ALA A 58 8.28 5.16 9.47
CA ALA A 58 7.34 5.03 10.58
C ALA A 58 5.92 4.68 10.10
N ASP A 59 5.45 5.33 9.03
CA ASP A 59 4.12 5.04 8.45
C ASP A 59 4.05 3.64 7.82
N THR A 60 5.12 3.19 7.15
CA THR A 60 5.19 1.84 6.60
C THR A 60 5.24 0.77 7.69
N LYS A 61 5.94 1.02 8.81
CA LYS A 61 5.95 0.13 9.97
C LYS A 61 4.58 0.02 10.64
N ARG A 62 3.87 1.15 10.72
CA ARG A 62 2.48 1.19 11.18
C ARG A 62 1.59 0.32 10.29
N GLU A 63 1.69 0.46 8.97
CA GLU A 63 0.93 -0.35 8.02
C GLU A 63 1.27 -1.84 8.14
N ALA A 64 2.56 -2.18 8.27
CA ALA A 64 2.98 -3.56 8.50
C ALA A 64 2.36 -4.16 9.78
N LEU A 65 2.31 -3.41 10.89
CA LEU A 65 1.63 -3.85 12.11
C LEU A 65 0.11 -3.97 11.91
N HIS A 66 -0.48 -2.99 11.24
CA HIS A 66 -1.91 -2.97 10.93
C HIS A 66 -2.32 -4.24 10.18
N ARG A 67 -1.60 -4.56 9.10
CA ARG A 67 -1.80 -5.74 8.27
C ARG A 67 -1.64 -7.03 9.04
N LYS A 68 -0.64 -7.14 9.92
CA LYS A 68 -0.45 -8.34 10.77
C LYS A 68 -1.66 -8.69 11.63
N LYS A 69 -2.50 -7.70 11.92
CA LYS A 69 -3.69 -7.85 12.74
C LYS A 69 -4.99 -7.88 11.96
N LEU A 70 -4.94 -7.63 10.65
CA LEU A 70 -6.10 -7.82 9.78
C LEU A 70 -6.34 -9.31 9.50
N PRO A 71 -7.59 -9.72 9.23
CA PRO A 71 -7.91 -11.10 8.91
C PRO A 71 -7.21 -11.54 7.61
N PRO A 72 -6.35 -12.58 7.64
CA PRO A 72 -5.56 -13.00 6.48
C PRO A 72 -6.43 -13.51 5.33
N GLU A 73 -7.62 -14.05 5.61
CA GLU A 73 -8.60 -14.45 4.59
C GLU A 73 -9.20 -13.28 3.83
N ARG A 74 -9.03 -12.05 4.33
CA ARG A 74 -9.43 -10.80 3.68
C ARG A 74 -8.23 -10.02 3.13
N MET A 75 -7.18 -10.71 2.67
CA MET A 75 -6.10 -10.11 1.90
C MET A 75 -5.76 -11.01 0.71
N LEU A 76 -5.69 -10.42 -0.49
CA LEU A 76 -5.35 -11.16 -1.71
C LEU A 76 -3.84 -11.17 -2.02
N VAL A 77 -3.06 -10.33 -1.34
CA VAL A 77 -1.60 -10.34 -1.41
C VAL A 77 -1.02 -10.75 -0.07
N ALA A 78 0.29 -11.01 -0.03
CA ALA A 78 0.97 -11.41 1.18
C ALA A 78 0.89 -10.31 2.26
N GLN A 79 0.64 -10.73 3.50
CA GLN A 79 0.52 -9.86 4.66
C GLN A 79 1.84 -9.08 4.93
N ASP A 80 2.98 -9.74 4.71
CA ASP A 80 4.33 -9.21 4.94
C ASP A 80 4.82 -8.23 3.84
N VAL A 81 3.97 -7.83 2.88
CA VAL A 81 4.37 -7.00 1.72
C VAL A 81 5.10 -5.72 2.12
N CYS A 82 4.66 -5.04 3.18
CA CYS A 82 5.32 -3.84 3.70
C CYS A 82 6.70 -4.15 4.29
N GLU A 83 6.84 -5.28 4.99
CA GLU A 83 8.10 -5.67 5.63
C GLU A 83 9.13 -6.12 4.60
N ASP A 84 8.73 -6.92 3.61
CA ASP A 84 9.59 -7.32 2.49
C ASP A 84 10.00 -6.11 1.64
N MET A 85 9.12 -5.12 1.45
CA MET A 85 9.45 -3.86 0.79
C MET A 85 10.53 -3.07 1.56
N LEU A 86 10.38 -2.92 2.88
CA LEU A 86 11.38 -2.26 3.73
C LEU A 86 12.71 -3.02 3.72
N GLY A 87 12.69 -4.36 3.78
CA GLY A 87 13.89 -5.18 3.71
C GLY A 87 14.65 -5.01 2.39
N GLN A 88 13.94 -4.95 1.26
CA GLN A 88 14.56 -4.69 -0.03
C GLN A 88 15.06 -3.25 -0.16
N LEU A 89 14.33 -2.28 0.40
CA LEU A 89 14.74 -0.88 0.42
C LEU A 89 16.02 -0.69 1.24
N GLN A 90 16.13 -1.35 2.39
CA GLN A 90 17.35 -1.33 3.20
C GLN A 90 18.54 -1.86 2.41
N LEU A 91 18.39 -2.98 1.69
CA LEU A 91 19.48 -3.49 0.88
C LEU A 91 19.87 -2.49 -0.23
N SER A 92 18.88 -1.81 -0.82
CA SER A 92 19.14 -0.75 -1.80
C SER A 92 19.92 0.43 -1.19
N PHE A 93 19.72 0.75 0.10
CA PHE A 93 20.51 1.74 0.83
C PHE A 93 21.95 1.28 1.04
N THR A 94 22.14 0.00 1.39
CA THR A 94 23.46 -0.60 1.61
C THR A 94 24.27 -0.67 0.32
N ASP A 95 23.66 -1.13 -0.78
CA ASP A 95 24.35 -1.37 -2.04
C ASP A 95 24.44 -0.11 -2.92
N GLY A 96 23.55 0.87 -2.70
CA GLY A 96 23.48 2.10 -3.49
C GLY A 96 22.89 1.90 -4.89
N GLU A 97 22.18 0.79 -5.12
CA GLU A 97 21.54 0.46 -6.39
C GLU A 97 20.09 0.00 -6.21
N THR A 98 19.37 -0.14 -7.33
CA THR A 98 17.96 -0.54 -7.31
C THR A 98 17.80 -2.05 -7.46
N HIS A 99 17.00 -2.67 -6.58
CA HIS A 99 16.68 -4.10 -6.63
C HIS A 99 15.37 -4.42 -7.37
N TRP A 100 15.08 -3.65 -8.41
CA TRP A 100 13.91 -3.87 -9.25
C TRP A 100 14.32 -4.19 -10.68
N LYS A 101 13.82 -5.30 -11.21
CA LYS A 101 14.05 -5.70 -12.60
C LYS A 101 13.54 -4.64 -13.59
N HIS A 102 14.09 -4.69 -14.80
CA HIS A 102 13.64 -3.85 -15.90
C HIS A 102 12.18 -4.19 -16.29
N GLY A 103 11.32 -3.19 -16.19
CA GLY A 103 9.96 -3.19 -16.74
C GLY A 103 9.01 -4.23 -16.11
N GLY A 104 7.96 -4.52 -16.89
CA GLY A 104 6.90 -5.46 -16.54
C GLY A 104 5.63 -5.13 -17.33
N ILE A 105 5.21 -6.06 -18.20
CA ILE A 105 4.02 -5.87 -19.04
C ILE A 105 2.85 -6.59 -18.39
N VAL A 106 1.98 -5.80 -17.75
CA VAL A 106 0.74 -6.25 -17.10
C VAL A 106 -0.32 -5.17 -17.32
N GLY A 107 -1.60 -5.55 -17.30
CA GLY A 107 -2.70 -4.62 -17.56
C GLY A 107 -4.05 -5.29 -17.39
N VAL A 108 -5.10 -4.57 -17.79
CA VAL A 108 -6.48 -5.06 -17.78
C VAL A 108 -7.01 -5.14 -19.20
N MET A 109 -7.84 -6.15 -19.48
CA MET A 109 -8.41 -6.34 -20.82
C MET A 109 -9.12 -5.08 -21.32
N GLY A 110 -8.84 -4.68 -22.55
CA GLY A 110 -9.40 -3.48 -23.19
C GLY A 110 -8.55 -2.21 -23.02
N TYR A 111 -7.60 -2.16 -22.09
CA TYR A 111 -6.71 -1.00 -21.91
C TYR A 111 -5.23 -1.36 -22.16
N GLY A 112 -4.54 -0.52 -22.93
CA GLY A 112 -3.11 -0.66 -23.24
C GLY A 112 -2.17 -0.03 -22.19
N GLY A 113 -2.70 0.45 -21.06
CA GLY A 113 -1.91 1.11 -20.02
C GLY A 113 -2.73 1.33 -18.73
N GLY A 114 -2.09 1.92 -17.72
CA GLY A 114 -2.69 2.19 -16.41
C GLY A 114 -2.13 1.34 -15.27
N VAL A 115 -1.44 0.24 -15.59
CA VAL A 115 -0.70 -0.58 -14.62
C VAL A 115 0.78 -0.56 -14.97
N ILE A 116 1.64 -0.25 -14.00
CA ILE A 116 3.09 -0.30 -14.14
C ILE A 116 3.59 -1.59 -13.49
N GLY A 117 3.92 -2.57 -14.31
CA GLY A 117 4.52 -3.82 -13.83
C GLY A 117 5.90 -3.56 -13.25
N ARG A 118 6.16 -4.21 -12.11
CA ARG A 118 7.46 -4.21 -11.44
C ARG A 118 7.65 -5.52 -10.69
N TYR A 119 8.88 -6.02 -10.73
CA TYR A 119 9.27 -7.30 -10.16
C TYR A 119 10.60 -7.14 -9.41
N SER A 120 10.70 -7.69 -8.20
CA SER A 120 11.95 -7.73 -7.44
C SER A 120 12.99 -8.59 -8.15
N ASP A 121 14.26 -8.19 -8.15
CA ASP A 121 15.39 -9.06 -8.55
C ASP A 121 15.83 -10.04 -7.46
N LEU A 122 15.28 -9.89 -6.25
CA LEU A 122 15.55 -10.68 -5.05
C LEU A 122 14.29 -11.39 -4.55
N ALA A 123 13.45 -11.86 -5.47
CA ALA A 123 12.16 -12.51 -5.15
C ALA A 123 12.28 -13.69 -4.18
N ASP A 124 13.39 -14.43 -4.18
CA ASP A 124 13.60 -15.54 -3.22
C ASP A 124 13.79 -15.02 -1.78
N LYS A 125 14.38 -13.83 -1.61
CA LYS A 125 14.62 -13.19 -0.31
C LYS A 125 13.44 -12.36 0.16
N PHE A 126 12.73 -11.72 -0.77
CA PHE A 126 11.60 -10.83 -0.54
C PHE A 126 10.36 -11.30 -1.35
N PRO A 127 9.80 -12.47 -1.02
CA PRO A 127 8.76 -13.11 -1.84
C PRO A 127 7.48 -12.31 -1.92
N SER A 128 7.13 -11.53 -0.90
CA SER A 128 5.89 -10.73 -0.86
C SER A 128 5.90 -9.56 -1.84
N VAL A 129 7.09 -9.13 -2.27
CA VAL A 129 7.29 -8.08 -3.28
C VAL A 129 7.89 -8.62 -4.58
N ALA A 130 7.86 -9.94 -4.78
CA ALA A 130 8.23 -10.56 -6.04
C ALA A 130 7.47 -9.89 -7.21
N HIS A 131 6.19 -9.59 -6.99
CA HIS A 131 5.34 -8.77 -7.85
C HIS A 131 4.91 -7.53 -7.06
N PHE A 132 5.24 -6.33 -7.53
CA PHE A 132 4.94 -5.09 -6.82
C PHE A 132 4.45 -4.00 -7.77
N HIS A 133 3.30 -4.26 -8.39
CA HIS A 133 2.78 -3.44 -9.48
C HIS A 133 2.10 -2.18 -8.95
N THR A 134 2.25 -1.06 -9.67
CA THR A 134 1.55 0.18 -9.33
C THR A 134 0.36 0.40 -10.25
N LEU A 135 -0.83 0.60 -9.68
CA LEU A 135 -2.04 0.97 -10.42
C LEU A 135 -2.21 2.49 -10.42
N ARG A 136 -2.52 3.07 -11.59
CA ARG A 136 -2.84 4.50 -11.73
C ARG A 136 -4.35 4.69 -11.76
N VAL A 137 -4.90 5.22 -10.67
CA VAL A 137 -6.33 5.53 -10.54
C VAL A 137 -6.56 7.00 -10.87
N ASN A 138 -7.56 7.28 -11.70
CA ASN A 138 -7.87 8.65 -12.14
C ASN A 138 -8.44 9.48 -10.98
N GLN A 139 -7.73 10.53 -10.58
CA GLN A 139 -8.16 11.45 -9.52
C GLN A 139 -9.21 12.47 -10.00
N PRO A 140 -10.08 12.98 -9.10
CA PRO A 140 -10.91 14.15 -9.40
C PRO A 140 -10.05 15.39 -9.68
N ALA A 141 -10.59 16.28 -10.52
CA ALA A 141 -9.95 17.56 -10.79
C ALA A 141 -9.70 18.32 -9.48
N SER A 142 -8.47 18.84 -9.34
CA SER A 142 -8.02 19.54 -8.13
C SER A 142 -8.05 18.74 -6.82
N LYS A 143 -8.24 17.40 -6.87
CA LYS A 143 -8.11 16.49 -5.71
C LYS A 143 -9.03 16.80 -4.53
N PHE A 144 -10.25 17.27 -4.79
CA PHE A 144 -11.29 17.36 -3.76
C PHE A 144 -11.98 16.00 -3.61
N TYR A 145 -12.11 15.51 -2.38
CA TYR A 145 -12.68 14.19 -2.06
C TYR A 145 -13.70 14.28 -0.92
N ASN A 146 -14.72 13.41 -0.96
CA ASN A 146 -15.48 13.00 0.22
C ASN A 146 -14.69 11.89 0.95
N THR A 147 -14.76 11.87 2.29
CA THR A 147 -14.24 10.78 3.11
C THR A 147 -14.79 9.41 2.71
N ASP A 148 -16.06 9.31 2.28
CA ASP A 148 -16.66 8.02 1.91
C ASP A 148 -15.97 7.41 0.70
N PHE A 149 -15.58 8.25 -0.26
CA PHE A 149 -14.79 7.83 -1.42
C PHE A 149 -13.42 7.31 -1.02
N LEU A 150 -12.69 8.06 -0.17
CA LEU A 150 -11.34 7.68 0.24
C LEU A 150 -11.33 6.42 1.11
N ARG A 151 -12.28 6.27 2.04
CA ARG A 151 -12.41 5.05 2.85
C ARG A 151 -12.70 3.83 1.99
N THR A 152 -13.61 3.95 1.03
CA THR A 152 -13.92 2.87 0.08
C THR A 152 -12.69 2.47 -0.74
N LEU A 153 -11.90 3.46 -1.19
CA LEU A 153 -10.65 3.21 -1.92
C LEU A 153 -9.61 2.52 -1.04
N CYS A 154 -9.44 2.95 0.22
CA CYS A 154 -8.52 2.34 1.16
C CYS A 154 -8.91 0.89 1.49
N ASP A 155 -10.16 0.62 1.86
CA ASP A 155 -10.64 -0.75 2.13
C ASP A 155 -10.41 -1.69 0.92
N MET A 156 -10.71 -1.20 -0.28
CA MET A 156 -10.50 -1.98 -1.51
C MET A 156 -9.01 -2.24 -1.75
N TRP A 157 -8.14 -1.27 -1.47
CA TRP A 157 -6.69 -1.45 -1.64
C TRP A 157 -6.13 -2.39 -0.58
N GLU A 158 -6.55 -2.26 0.68
CA GLU A 158 -6.15 -3.14 1.77
C GLU A 158 -6.46 -4.61 1.47
N TYR A 159 -7.63 -4.86 0.86
CA TYR A 159 -8.04 -6.21 0.45
C TYR A 159 -7.22 -6.76 -0.74
N ARG A 160 -6.69 -5.91 -1.64
CA ARG A 160 -6.15 -6.32 -2.95
C ARG A 160 -4.69 -5.98 -3.20
N GLY A 161 -4.05 -5.23 -2.31
CA GLY A 161 -2.72 -4.66 -2.48
C GLY A 161 -1.93 -4.63 -1.19
#